data_AF-A0A7W6LLZ8-F1
#
_entry.id   AF-A0A7W6LLZ8-F1
#
_cell.length_a   1.000
_cell.length_b   1.000
_cell.length_c   1.000
_cell.angle_alpha   90.00
_cell.angle_beta   90.00
_cell.angle_gamma   90.00
#
_symmetry.space_group_name_H-M   'P 1'
#
loop_
_entity.id
_entity.type
_entity.pdbx_description
1 polymer ?
#
loop_
_entity_poly.entity_id
_entity_poly.type
_entity_poly.pdbx_seq_one_letter_code
_entity_poly.pdbx_strand_id
1 'polypeptide(L)' 'MAALGCLLLMILPIIGFLAGQYMAGLDGAWVGAAIGLVGAIGFSAVTFYALLQAGRRR' A
#
# COMPACT_ATOMS: atom_id res chain seq x y z
N MET A 1 -8.08 6.40 -13.39
CA MET A 1 -7.61 6.65 -11.99
C MET A 1 -7.70 5.42 -11.09
N ALA A 2 -8.73 4.58 -11.19
CA ALA A 2 -8.81 3.32 -10.41
C ALA A 2 -7.63 2.35 -10.67
N ALA A 3 -7.15 2.25 -11.91
CA ALA A 3 -6.04 1.35 -12.27
C ALA A 3 -4.70 1.71 -11.59
N LEU A 4 -4.40 3.01 -11.42
CA LEU A 4 -3.16 3.47 -10.77
C LEU A 4 -3.16 3.15 -9.27
N GLY A 5 -4.31 3.29 -8.59
CA GLY A 5 -4.46 2.91 -7.19
C GLY A 5 -4.32 1.40 -6.97
N CYS A 6 -4.92 0.58 -7.84
CA CYS A 6 -4.77 -0.88 -7.77
C CYS A 6 -3.35 -1.36 -8.08
N LEU A 7 -2.64 -0.71 -9.02
CA LEU A 7 -1.22 -1.01 -9.28
C LEU A 7 -0.35 -0.68 -8.05
N LEU A 8 -0.59 0.46 -7.40
CA LEU A 8 0.13 0.83 -6.18
C LEU A 8 -0.16 -0.15 -5.03
N LEU A 9 -1.43 -0.57 -4.89
CA LEU A 9 -1.86 -1.57 -3.91
C LEU A 9 -1.21 -2.94 -4.10
N MET A 10 -0.80 -3.28 -5.32
CA MET A 10 -0.16 -4.57 -5.61
C MET A 10 1.36 -4.49 -5.50
N ILE A 11 1.98 -3.39 -5.95
CA ILE A 11 3.45 -3.26 -6.00
C ILE A 11 4.04 -2.97 -4.62
N LEU A 12 3.40 -2.13 -3.81
CA LEU A 12 3.91 -1.76 -2.49
C LEU A 12 4.04 -2.93 -1.50
N PRO A 13 3.07 -3.86 -1.40
CA PRO A 13 3.21 -5.08 -0.60
C PRO A 13 4.30 -6.01 -1.12
N ILE A 14 4.47 -6.13 -2.45
CA ILE A 14 5.52 -6.98 -3.03
C ILE A 14 6.90 -6.42 -2.69
N ILE A 15 7.09 -5.11 -2.79
CA ILE A 15 8.34 -4.45 -2.40
C ILE A 15 8.57 -4.57 -0.89
N GLY A 16 7.52 -4.40 -0.07
CA GLY A 16 7.59 -4.57 1.38
C GLY A 16 7.98 -6.00 1.79
N PHE A 17 7.42 -7.01 1.11
CA PHE A 17 7.77 -8.42 1.31
C PHE A 17 9.22 -8.71 0.93
N LEU A 18 9.67 -8.22 -0.24
CA LEU A 18 11.06 -8.41 -0.69
C LEU A 18 12.06 -7.73 0.25
N ALA A 19 11.78 -6.50 0.66
CA ALA A 19 12.63 -5.75 1.58
C ALA A 19 12.68 -6.39 2.97
N GLY A 20 11.54 -6.90 3.45
CA GLY A 20 11.45 -7.64 4.71
C GLY A 20 12.25 -8.95 4.68
N GLN A 21 12.11 -9.73 3.60
CA GLN A 21 12.89 -10.96 3.37
C GLN A 21 14.39 -10.67 3.41
N TYR A 22 14.82 -9.59 2.74
CA TYR A 22 16.23 -9.24 2.61
C TYR A 22 16.87 -8.83 3.94
N MET A 23 16.10 -8.19 4.84
CA MET A 23 16.62 -7.66 6.11
C MET A 23 16.59 -8.66 7.26
N ALA A 24 15.59 -9.55 7.33
CA ALA A 24 15.41 -10.43 8.49
C ALA A 24 14.99 -11.86 8.14
N GLY A 25 15.17 -12.29 6.88
CA GLY A 25 14.80 -13.64 6.45
C GLY A 25 13.29 -13.88 6.51
N LEU A 26 12.87 -15.14 6.71
CA LEU A 26 11.47 -15.53 6.58
C LEU A 26 10.54 -14.76 7.54
N ASP A 27 10.96 -14.57 8.79
CA ASP A 27 10.22 -13.77 9.77
C ASP A 27 10.11 -12.29 9.35
N GLY A 28 11.20 -11.75 8.78
CA GLY A 28 11.23 -10.42 8.17
C GLY A 28 10.27 -10.27 6.99
N ALA A 29 10.09 -11.34 6.21
CA ALA A 29 9.19 -11.35 5.06
C ALA A 29 7.73 -11.15 5.46
N TRP A 30 7.27 -11.87 6.49
CA TRP A 30 5.90 -11.77 6.99
C TRP A 30 5.62 -10.38 7.56
N VAL A 31 6.56 -9.83 8.32
CA VAL A 31 6.45 -8.47 8.87
C VAL A 31 6.52 -7.42 7.75
N GLY A 32 7.42 -7.58 6.79
CA GLY A 32 7.55 -6.69 5.63
C GLY A 32 6.32 -6.68 4.72
N ALA A 33 5.71 -7.84 4.47
CA ALA A 33 4.43 -7.92 3.75
C ALA A 33 3.29 -7.25 4.53
N ALA A 34 3.19 -7.49 5.84
CA ALA A 34 2.14 -6.90 6.67
C ALA A 34 2.25 -5.37 6.67
N ILE A 35 3.45 -4.82 6.86
CA ILE A 35 3.69 -3.37 6.83
C ILE A 35 3.44 -2.79 5.43
N GLY A 36 3.90 -3.47 4.38
CA GLY A 36 3.67 -3.07 2.99
C GLY A 36 2.18 -3.03 2.62
N LEU A 37 1.40 -4.00 3.11
CA LEU A 37 -0.04 -4.09 2.89
C LEU A 37 -0.81 -3.02 3.68
N VAL A 38 -0.45 -2.77 4.95
CA VAL A 38 -1.04 -1.69 5.77
C VAL A 38 -0.74 -0.32 5.15
N GLY A 39 0.50 -0.09 4.69
CA GLY A 39 0.88 1.14 4.01
C GLY A 39 0.10 1.37 2.71
N ALA A 40 -0.10 0.29 1.93
CA ALA A 40 -0.88 0.33 0.71
C ALA A 40 -2.36 0.69 0.96
N ILE A 41 -2.98 0.05 1.96
CA ILE A 41 -4.37 0.34 2.36
C ILE A 41 -4.50 1.80 2.84
N GLY A 42 -3.56 2.27 3.67
CA GLY A 42 -3.54 3.66 4.15
C GLY A 42 -3.47 4.67 3.00
N PHE A 43 -2.59 4.44 2.02
CA PHE A 43 -2.48 5.30 0.84
C PHE A 43 -3.75 5.30 -0.02
N SER A 44 -4.37 4.13 -0.21
CA SER A 44 -5.65 4.05 -0.91
C SER A 44 -6.75 4.80 -0.18
N ALA A 45 -6.84 4.69 1.15
CA ALA A 45 -7.83 5.41 1.95
C ALA A 45 -7.65 6.94 1.87
N VAL A 46 -6.40 7.43 1.96
CA VAL A 46 -6.09 8.87 1.84
C VAL A 46 -6.46 9.41 0.46
N THR A 47 -6.13 8.66 -0.59
CA THR A 47 -6.46 9.05 -1.97
C THR A 47 -7.97 9.09 -2.21
N PHE A 48 -8.69 8.10 -1.67
CA PHE A 48 -10.15 8.07 -1.72
C PHE A 48 -10.78 9.23 -0.93
N TYR A 49 -10.20 9.55 0.23
CA TYR A 49 -10.65 10.67 1.06
C TYR A 49 -10.45 12.01 0.37
N ALA A 50 -9.30 12.22 -0.28
CA ALA A 50 -9.02 13.41 -1.07
C ALA A 50 -10.00 13.57 -2.25
N LEU A 51 -10.35 12.46 -2.92
CA LEU A 51 -11.35 12.46 -4.01
C LEU A 51 -12.76 12.76 -3.50
N LEU A 52 -13.16 12.17 -2.36
CA LEU A 52 -14.44 12.49 -1.72
C LEU A 52 -14.51 13.95 -1.28
N GLN A 53 -13.41 14.50 -0.77
CA GLN A 53 -13.33 15.90 -0.38
C GLN A 53 -13.40 16.85 -1.59
N ALA A 54 -12.73 16.49 -2.70
CA ALA A 54 -12.82 17.23 -3.96
C ALA A 54 -14.22 17.13 -4.60
N GLY A 55 -14.87 15.97 -4.51
CA GLY A 55 -16.23 15.74 -5.01
C GLY A 55 -17.30 16.47 -4.19
N ARG A 56 -17.09 16.63 -2.87
CA ARG A 56 -18.00 17.37 -1.98
C ARG A 56 -17.91 18.90 -2.12
N ARG A 57 -16.87 19.39 -2.80
CA ARG A 57 -16.70 20.81 -3.14
C ARG A 57 -17.26 21.17 -4.53
N ARG A 58 -17.82 20.20 -5.27
CA ARG A 58 -18.65 20.47 -6.46
C ARG A 58 -20.11 20.46 -6.06
#